data_AF-A0A7C2D5U5-F1
#
_entry.id   AF-A0A7C2D5U5-F1
#
_cell.length_a   1.000
_cell.length_b   1.000
_cell.length_c   1.000
_cell.angle_alpha   90.00
_cell.angle_beta   90.00
_cell.angle_gamma   90.00
#
_symmetry.space_group_name_H-M   'P 1'
#
loop_
_entity.id
_entity.type
_entity.pdbx_description
1 polymer ?
#
loop_
_entity_poly.entity_id
_entity_poly.type
_entity_poly.pdbx_seq_one_letter_code
_entity_poly.pdbx_strand_id
1 'polypeptide(L)'
;MSTLRLLELSVWYATIVLHALLVWKMLRCRLAGNYPAIFSLLAMQLVRSAWLIQYIYTPEAYRANLNRYALTILFTEPVLIAARAVSVIEIAGHVLAAYRGLRVLGGTALLAGLAGSLLVSLLLHSSEFTFSNEPAFWLRVLYLTETTVYTALLVFLLLLALFVLYHPAPIRRNLLAHGIGFSIYMISSAAAVWLRNQDAAQWTRVASTMRLVLSLTGLAAWVWLLSPKGEEETVSVHVPLSPETEQRVLARLHALNSALERK
;
A
#
# COMPACT_ATOMS: atom_id res chain seq x y z
N MET A 1 -20.83 4.87 -27.88
CA MET A 1 -20.00 4.44 -26.72
C MET A 1 -20.91 3.73 -25.73
N SER A 2 -20.54 2.56 -25.20
CA SER A 2 -21.32 1.90 -24.16
C SER A 2 -21.22 2.65 -22.83
N THR A 3 -22.29 2.67 -22.03
CA THR A 3 -22.38 3.33 -20.71
C THR A 3 -21.27 2.85 -19.76
N LEU A 4 -20.93 1.56 -19.79
CA LEU A 4 -19.83 0.95 -19.03
C LEU A 4 -18.47 1.60 -19.33
N ARG A 5 -18.17 1.92 -20.60
CA ARG A 5 -16.89 2.53 -20.98
C ARG A 5 -16.80 3.97 -20.48
N LEU A 6 -17.90 4.72 -20.53
CA LEU A 6 -17.93 6.09 -19.99
C LEU A 6 -17.67 6.08 -18.48
N LEU A 7 -18.20 5.09 -17.76
CA LEU A 7 -17.95 4.92 -16.35
C LEU A 7 -16.47 4.59 -16.08
N GLU A 8 -15.87 3.62 -16.79
CA GLU A 8 -14.45 3.29 -16.63
C GLU A 8 -13.53 4.48 -16.89
N LEU A 9 -13.77 5.26 -17.95
CA LEU A 9 -13.02 6.48 -18.24
C LEU A 9 -13.19 7.53 -17.13
N SER A 10 -14.41 7.74 -16.65
CA SER A 10 -14.68 8.71 -15.58
C SER A 10 -13.94 8.34 -14.29
N VAL A 11 -13.97 7.06 -13.90
CA VAL A 11 -13.24 6.55 -12.73
C VAL A 11 -11.73 6.71 -12.92
N TRP A 12 -11.21 6.48 -14.13
CA TRP A 12 -9.79 6.65 -14.41
C TRP A 12 -9.33 8.11 -14.32
N TYR A 13 -10.08 9.06 -14.89
CA TYR A 13 -9.78 10.49 -14.73
C TYR A 13 -9.90 10.94 -13.26
N ALA A 14 -10.93 10.46 -12.55
CA ALA A 14 -11.07 10.74 -11.13
C ALA A 14 -9.86 10.21 -10.31
N THR A 15 -9.31 9.06 -10.71
CA THR A 15 -8.09 8.49 -10.09
C THR A 15 -6.88 9.41 -10.28
N ILE A 16 -6.72 10.01 -11.47
CA ILE A 16 -5.65 10.98 -11.74
C ILE A 16 -5.82 12.23 -10.88
N VAL A 17 -7.05 12.75 -10.80
CA VAL A 17 -7.36 13.91 -9.96
C VAL A 17 -7.05 13.63 -8.49
N LEU A 18 -7.42 12.46 -7.96
CA LEU A 18 -7.10 12.09 -6.58
C LEU A 18 -5.59 11.96 -6.33
N HIS A 19 -4.81 11.42 -7.27
CA HIS A 19 -3.35 11.43 -7.15
C HIS A 19 -2.80 12.85 -7.11
N ALA A 20 -3.28 13.74 -7.99
CA ALA A 20 -2.88 15.14 -8.01
C ALA A 20 -3.22 15.84 -6.69
N LEU A 21 -4.42 15.61 -6.16
CA LEU A 21 -4.84 16.13 -4.85
C LEU A 21 -3.97 15.61 -3.71
N LEU A 22 -3.59 14.33 -3.75
CA LEU A 22 -2.76 13.73 -2.70
C LEU A 22 -1.33 14.26 -2.74
N VAL A 23 -0.73 14.40 -3.94
CA VAL A 23 0.57 15.06 -4.13
C VAL A 23 0.51 16.51 -3.64
N TRP A 24 -0.50 17.28 -4.04
CA TRP A 24 -0.70 18.65 -3.58
C TRP A 24 -0.86 18.73 -2.06
N LYS A 25 -1.64 17.82 -1.47
CA LYS A 25 -1.85 17.76 -0.02
C LYS A 25 -0.57 17.43 0.73
N MET A 26 0.27 16.52 0.22
CA MET A 26 1.58 16.23 0.80
C MET A 26 2.49 17.46 0.79
N LEU A 27 2.49 18.26 -0.28
CA LEU A 27 3.24 19.52 -0.34
C LEU A 27 2.68 20.55 0.65
N ARG A 28 1.37 20.76 0.67
CA ARG A 28 0.71 21.73 1.55
C ARG A 28 0.91 21.40 3.03
N CYS A 29 0.87 20.12 3.39
CA CYS A 29 1.07 19.65 4.77
C CYS A 29 2.56 19.48 5.13
N ARG A 30 3.49 19.84 4.24
CA ARG A 30 4.95 19.66 4.40
C ARG A 30 5.37 18.20 4.67
N LEU A 31 4.57 17.25 4.20
CA LEU A 31 4.81 15.82 4.35
C LEU A 31 5.86 15.28 3.36
N ALA A 32 6.13 16.00 2.27
CA ALA A 32 7.10 15.57 1.26
C ALA A 32 8.53 15.42 1.83
N GLY A 33 8.89 16.23 2.84
CA GLY A 33 10.19 16.10 3.53
C GLY A 33 10.22 14.96 4.55
N ASN A 34 9.08 14.66 5.17
CA ASN A 34 8.98 13.58 6.15
C ASN A 34 8.85 12.20 5.50
N TYR A 35 8.23 12.13 4.32
CA TYR A 35 7.97 10.90 3.57
C TYR A 35 8.39 11.04 2.09
N PRO A 36 9.69 11.22 1.81
CA PRO A 36 10.19 11.47 0.46
C PRO A 36 9.94 10.32 -0.50
N ALA A 37 10.01 9.05 -0.06
CA ALA A 37 9.77 7.90 -0.93
C ALA A 37 8.29 7.83 -1.33
N ILE A 38 7.38 8.02 -0.38
CA ILE A 38 5.94 8.04 -0.66
C ILE A 38 5.59 9.19 -1.61
N PHE A 39 6.12 10.39 -1.36
CA PHE A 39 5.90 11.54 -2.22
C PHE A 39 6.39 11.27 -3.65
N SER A 40 7.61 10.73 -3.79
CA SER A 40 8.21 10.40 -5.08
C SER A 40 7.37 9.37 -5.83
N LEU A 41 6.93 8.31 -5.16
CA LEU A 41 6.04 7.30 -5.75
C LEU A 41 4.77 7.93 -6.31
N LEU A 42 4.09 8.76 -5.51
CA LEU A 42 2.83 9.38 -5.90
C LEU A 42 3.00 10.37 -7.06
N ALA A 43 4.08 11.16 -7.04
CA ALA A 43 4.43 12.04 -8.14
C ALA A 43 4.72 11.26 -9.42
N MET A 44 5.51 10.19 -9.35
CA MET A 44 5.79 9.32 -10.49
C MET A 44 4.53 8.65 -11.04
N GLN A 45 3.66 8.16 -10.15
CA GLN A 45 2.38 7.55 -10.53
C GLN A 45 1.46 8.58 -11.22
N LEU A 46 1.43 9.82 -10.73
CA LEU A 46 0.69 10.92 -11.36
C LEU A 46 1.24 11.25 -12.76
N VAL A 47 2.55 11.46 -12.87
CA VAL A 47 3.23 11.77 -14.15
C VAL A 47 2.98 10.65 -15.16
N ARG A 48 3.16 9.39 -14.75
CA ARG A 48 2.88 8.24 -15.60
C ARG A 48 1.41 8.22 -16.05
N SER A 49 0.48 8.41 -15.12
CA SER A 49 -0.96 8.33 -15.45
C SER A 49 -1.37 9.44 -16.41
N ALA A 50 -0.84 10.66 -16.22
CA ALA A 50 -1.03 11.78 -17.14
C ALA A 50 -0.40 11.50 -18.51
N TRP A 51 0.81 10.93 -18.55
CA TRP A 51 1.49 10.55 -19.78
C TRP A 51 0.71 9.50 -20.59
N LEU A 52 0.06 8.54 -19.91
CA LEU A 52 -0.72 7.50 -20.57
C LEU A 52 -2.02 8.00 -21.22
N ILE A 53 -2.51 9.19 -20.88
CA ILE A 53 -3.73 9.79 -21.47
C ILE A 53 -3.62 9.81 -23.00
N GLN A 54 -2.45 10.17 -23.53
CA GLN A 54 -2.22 10.32 -24.97
C GLN A 54 -2.45 9.01 -25.76
N TYR A 55 -2.37 7.87 -25.08
CA TYR A 55 -2.54 6.55 -25.71
C TYR A 55 -3.94 5.97 -25.50
N ILE A 56 -4.72 6.45 -24.52
CA ILE A 56 -5.96 5.77 -24.07
C ILE A 56 -7.21 6.63 -24.32
N TYR A 57 -7.06 7.90 -24.72
CA TYR A 57 -8.18 8.82 -24.91
C TYR A 57 -9.26 8.31 -25.87
N THR A 58 -8.88 7.65 -26.97
CA THR A 58 -9.81 6.94 -27.85
C THR A 58 -9.39 5.48 -28.11
N PRO A 59 -10.35 4.58 -28.41
CA PRO A 59 -10.05 3.20 -28.81
C PRO A 59 -9.14 3.11 -30.03
N GLU A 60 -9.31 4.03 -30.98
CA GLU A 60 -8.51 4.13 -32.19
C GLU A 60 -7.07 4.53 -31.86
N ALA A 61 -6.89 5.51 -30.96
CA ALA A 61 -5.57 5.91 -30.47
C ALA A 61 -4.88 4.77 -29.71
N TYR A 62 -5.63 4.01 -28.90
CA TYR A 62 -5.10 2.86 -28.17
C TYR A 62 -4.60 1.77 -29.12
N ARG A 63 -5.41 1.41 -30.13
CA ARG A 63 -5.00 0.42 -31.14
C ARG A 63 -3.78 0.89 -31.94
N ALA A 64 -3.74 2.15 -32.34
CA ALA A 64 -2.63 2.72 -33.09
C ALA A 64 -1.33 2.79 -32.27
N ASN A 65 -1.41 2.96 -30.95
CA ASN A 65 -0.26 3.14 -30.07
C ASN A 65 -0.01 1.97 -29.12
N LEU A 66 -0.57 0.79 -29.38
CA LEU A 66 -0.53 -0.36 -28.48
C LEU A 66 0.91 -0.74 -28.06
N ASN A 67 1.85 -0.71 -29.00
CA ASN A 67 3.26 -1.01 -28.72
C ASN A 67 3.90 0.06 -27.80
N ARG A 68 3.59 1.35 -28.02
CA ARG A 68 4.12 2.45 -27.19
C ARG A 68 3.53 2.43 -25.79
N TYR A 69 2.24 2.11 -25.69
CA TYR A 69 1.57 1.87 -24.43
C TYR A 69 2.24 0.72 -23.65
N ALA A 70 2.41 -0.44 -24.30
CA ALA A 70 3.03 -1.61 -23.69
C ALA A 70 4.48 -1.34 -23.25
N LEU A 71 5.29 -0.68 -24.08
CA LEU A 71 6.66 -0.30 -23.73
C LEU A 71 6.70 0.68 -22.55
N THR A 72 5.80 1.67 -22.53
CA THR A 72 5.71 2.62 -21.40
C THR A 72 5.45 1.87 -20.09
N ILE A 73 4.51 0.91 -20.08
CA ILE A 73 4.23 0.08 -18.91
C ILE A 73 5.45 -0.77 -18.54
N LEU A 74 6.07 -1.43 -19.52
CA LEU A 74 7.22 -2.31 -19.31
C LEU A 74 8.39 -1.62 -18.62
N PHE A 75 8.66 -0.35 -18.92
CA PHE A 75 9.75 0.41 -18.31
C PHE A 75 9.36 1.15 -17.03
N THR A 76 8.12 1.61 -16.92
CA THR A 76 7.71 2.41 -15.76
C THR A 76 7.24 1.56 -14.58
N GLU A 77 6.66 0.39 -14.81
CA GLU A 77 6.15 -0.46 -13.72
C GLU A 77 7.26 -1.01 -12.82
N PRO A 78 8.41 -1.52 -13.32
CA PRO A 78 9.51 -1.97 -12.43
C PRO A 78 9.98 -0.86 -11.48
N VAL A 79 10.05 0.37 -11.98
CA VAL A 79 10.45 1.54 -11.19
C VAL A 79 9.42 1.82 -10.10
N LEU A 80 8.13 1.68 -10.40
CA LEU A 80 7.06 1.89 -9.42
C LEU A 80 6.94 0.74 -8.42
N ILE A 81 7.22 -0.50 -8.82
CA ILE A 81 7.36 -1.64 -7.91
C ILE A 81 8.48 -1.35 -6.89
N ALA A 82 9.65 -0.93 -7.37
CA ALA A 82 10.76 -0.54 -6.50
C ALA A 82 10.39 0.64 -5.58
N ALA A 83 9.78 1.69 -6.13
CA ALA A 83 9.35 2.86 -5.36
C ALA A 83 8.31 2.50 -4.28
N ARG A 84 7.40 1.55 -4.56
CA ARG A 84 6.46 1.01 -3.56
C ARG A 84 7.19 0.26 -2.45
N ALA A 85 8.17 -0.58 -2.79
CA ALA A 85 8.97 -1.28 -1.79
C ALA A 85 9.73 -0.31 -0.88
N VAL A 86 10.39 0.70 -1.46
CA VAL A 86 11.08 1.75 -0.69
C VAL A 86 10.10 2.53 0.20
N SER A 87 8.90 2.83 -0.30
CA SER A 87 7.86 3.51 0.50
C SER A 87 7.40 2.69 1.71
N VAL A 88 7.28 1.37 1.56
CA VAL A 88 6.93 0.48 2.68
C VAL A 88 8.08 0.39 3.69
N ILE A 89 9.33 0.37 3.23
CA ILE A 89 10.51 0.45 4.09
C ILE A 89 10.53 1.78 4.86
N GLU A 90 10.20 2.90 4.20
CA GLU A 90 10.06 4.22 4.83
C GLU A 90 8.99 4.21 5.94
N ILE A 91 7.80 3.66 5.66
CA ILE A 91 6.74 3.50 6.67
C ILE A 91 7.25 2.67 7.85
N ALA A 92 7.85 1.51 7.59
CA ALA A 92 8.35 0.64 8.64
C ALA A 92 9.45 1.30 9.46
N GLY A 93 10.38 2.02 8.82
CA GLY A 93 11.42 2.78 9.49
C GLY A 93 10.84 3.81 10.47
N HIS A 94 9.82 4.55 10.05
CA HIS A 94 9.15 5.51 10.93
C HIS A 94 8.37 4.84 12.06
N VAL A 95 7.71 3.70 11.82
CA VAL A 95 7.01 2.96 12.87
C VAL A 95 8.01 2.45 13.90
N LEU A 96 9.09 1.78 13.47
CA LEU A 96 10.11 1.22 14.35
C LEU A 96 10.87 2.30 15.13
N ALA A 97 11.06 3.49 14.55
CA ALA A 97 11.68 4.62 15.24
C ALA A 97 10.88 5.12 16.45
N ALA A 98 9.55 4.87 16.50
CA ALA A 98 8.73 5.18 17.66
C ALA A 98 9.05 4.29 18.88
N TYR A 99 9.72 3.15 18.68
CA TYR A 99 10.07 2.19 19.74
C TYR A 99 11.53 2.39 20.18
N ARG A 100 11.71 2.96 21.38
CA ARG A 100 13.03 3.28 21.96
C ARG A 100 14.02 2.10 22.00
N GLY A 101 13.53 0.86 22.11
CA GLY A 101 14.36 -0.36 22.16
C GLY A 101 14.68 -1.00 20.81
N LEU A 102 13.94 -0.68 19.74
CA LEU A 102 14.17 -1.28 18.41
C LEU A 102 15.08 -0.42 17.51
N ARG A 103 15.55 0.74 17.96
CA ARG A 103 16.46 1.57 17.16
C ARG A 103 17.79 0.86 16.83
N VAL A 104 18.20 -0.11 17.64
CA VAL A 104 19.43 -0.92 17.46
C VAL A 104 19.15 -2.25 16.75
N LEU A 105 17.93 -2.80 16.87
CA LEU A 105 17.52 -4.09 16.26
C LEU A 105 16.67 -3.93 14.98
N GLY A 106 16.29 -2.69 14.64
CA GLY A 106 15.27 -2.39 13.65
C GLY A 106 15.66 -2.83 12.24
N GLY A 107 16.94 -2.73 11.87
CA GLY A 107 17.43 -3.19 10.57
C GLY A 107 17.24 -4.70 10.39
N THR A 108 17.64 -5.50 11.38
CA THR A 108 17.51 -6.96 11.35
C THR A 108 16.05 -7.39 11.42
N ALA A 109 15.25 -6.76 12.27
CA ALA A 109 13.80 -7.06 12.38
C ALA A 109 13.07 -6.73 11.07
N LEU A 110 13.39 -5.60 10.45
CA LEU A 110 12.84 -5.20 9.15
C LEU A 110 13.25 -6.20 8.06
N LEU A 111 14.53 -6.57 7.99
CA LEU A 111 15.03 -7.54 7.02
C LEU A 111 14.39 -8.91 7.20
N ALA A 112 14.31 -9.40 8.44
CA ALA A 112 13.68 -10.68 8.75
C ALA A 112 12.18 -10.69 8.42
N GLY A 113 11.47 -9.60 8.75
CA GLY A 113 10.06 -9.44 8.41
C GLY A 113 9.81 -9.42 6.89
N LEU A 114 10.62 -8.66 6.15
CA LEU A 114 10.56 -8.62 4.69
C LEU A 114 10.90 -9.98 4.06
N ALA A 115 11.97 -10.63 4.52
CA ALA A 115 12.37 -11.94 4.02
C ALA A 115 11.28 -12.99 4.29
N GLY A 116 10.71 -13.03 5.49
CA GLY A 116 9.60 -13.91 5.83
C GLY A 116 8.37 -13.66 4.96
N SER A 117 8.04 -12.38 4.72
CA SER A 117 6.89 -11.99 3.91
C SER A 117 7.09 -12.31 2.43
N LEU A 118 8.33 -12.18 1.92
CA LEU A 118 8.70 -12.60 0.58
C LEU A 118 8.58 -14.11 0.41
N LEU A 119 9.04 -14.89 1.40
CA LEU A 119 8.89 -16.35 1.38
C LEU A 119 7.40 -16.76 1.35
N VAL A 120 6.57 -16.16 2.21
CA VAL A 120 5.12 -16.40 2.20
C VAL A 120 4.52 -16.06 0.85
N SER A 121 4.88 -14.92 0.27
CA SER A 121 4.37 -14.51 -1.04
C SER A 121 4.79 -15.46 -2.15
N LEU A 122 6.05 -15.90 -2.18
CA LEU A 122 6.55 -16.86 -3.16
C LEU A 122 5.82 -18.20 -3.04
N LEU A 123 5.53 -18.66 -1.81
CA LEU A 123 4.74 -19.87 -1.60
C LEU A 123 3.30 -19.70 -2.13
N LEU A 124 2.66 -18.56 -1.86
CA LEU A 124 1.30 -18.26 -2.35
C LEU A 124 1.20 -18.22 -3.88
N HIS A 125 2.23 -17.67 -4.55
CA HIS A 125 2.25 -17.52 -6.01
C HIS A 125 3.01 -18.65 -6.73
N SER A 126 3.50 -19.67 -6.01
CA SER A 126 4.35 -20.74 -6.58
C SER A 126 3.72 -21.47 -7.76
N SER A 127 2.40 -21.70 -7.71
CA SER A 127 1.63 -22.34 -8.79
C SER A 127 1.42 -21.45 -10.02
N GLU A 128 1.61 -20.14 -9.88
CA GLU A 128 1.36 -19.16 -10.93
C GLU A 128 2.56 -18.94 -11.87
N PHE A 129 3.74 -19.45 -11.48
CA PHE A 129 4.97 -19.49 -12.27
C PHE A 129 4.92 -20.56 -13.39
N THR A 130 3.79 -20.64 -14.08
CA THR A 130 3.62 -21.41 -15.30
C THR A 130 3.47 -20.43 -16.48
N PHE A 131 4.29 -20.63 -17.51
CA PHE A 131 4.39 -19.71 -18.67
C PHE A 131 3.79 -20.29 -19.95
N SER A 132 3.11 -21.43 -19.84
CA SER A 132 2.53 -22.15 -20.97
C SER A 132 1.39 -21.35 -21.59
N ASN A 133 1.47 -21.05 -22.89
CA ASN A 133 0.44 -20.37 -23.72
C ASN A 133 0.27 -18.84 -23.56
N GLU A 134 1.23 -18.11 -22.96
CA GLU A 134 1.12 -16.66 -22.83
C GLU A 134 1.62 -15.90 -24.09
N PRO A 135 0.78 -15.05 -24.74
CA PRO A 135 1.16 -14.32 -25.96
C PRO A 135 2.29 -13.30 -25.77
N ALA A 136 2.51 -12.82 -24.54
CA ALA A 136 3.46 -11.77 -24.23
C ALA A 136 4.26 -12.10 -22.95
N PHE A 137 5.32 -12.89 -23.13
CA PHE A 137 6.20 -13.38 -22.06
C PHE A 137 6.63 -12.28 -21.07
N TRP A 138 7.14 -11.14 -21.57
CA TRP A 138 7.64 -10.06 -20.71
C TRP A 138 6.55 -9.38 -19.88
N LEU A 139 5.34 -9.24 -20.42
CA LEU A 139 4.21 -8.69 -19.65
C LEU A 139 3.75 -9.67 -18.57
N ARG A 140 3.81 -10.98 -18.83
CA ARG A 140 3.53 -12.01 -17.81
C ARG A 140 4.56 -11.95 -16.68
N VAL A 141 5.86 -11.91 -17.02
CA VAL A 141 6.95 -11.80 -16.01
C VAL A 141 6.79 -10.54 -15.17
N LEU A 142 6.54 -9.40 -15.80
CA LEU A 142 6.33 -8.12 -15.11
C LEU A 142 5.15 -8.20 -14.15
N TYR A 143 4.03 -8.76 -14.60
CA TYR A 143 2.82 -8.91 -13.81
C TYR A 143 3.00 -9.87 -12.62
N LEU A 144 3.68 -11.01 -12.83
CA LEU A 144 4.02 -11.95 -11.76
C LEU A 144 4.98 -11.31 -10.74
N THR A 145 5.91 -10.48 -11.20
CA THR A 145 6.79 -9.71 -10.33
C THR A 145 6.01 -8.69 -9.51
N GLU A 146 5.12 -7.93 -10.15
CA GLU A 146 4.24 -6.95 -9.50
C GLU A 146 3.44 -7.59 -8.36
N THR A 147 2.72 -8.68 -8.64
CA THR A 147 1.89 -9.37 -7.64
C THR A 147 2.72 -9.97 -6.51
N THR A 148 3.84 -10.60 -6.82
CA THR A 148 4.68 -11.24 -5.80
C THR A 148 5.24 -10.17 -4.85
N VAL A 149 5.74 -9.06 -5.40
CA VAL A 149 6.23 -7.97 -4.55
C VAL A 149 5.10 -7.35 -3.73
N TYR A 150 3.93 -7.09 -4.32
CA TYR A 150 2.83 -6.44 -3.61
C TYR A 150 2.24 -7.31 -2.50
N THR A 151 2.10 -8.61 -2.74
CA THR A 151 1.67 -9.58 -1.72
C THR A 151 2.70 -9.65 -0.60
N ALA A 152 4.00 -9.70 -0.91
CA ALA A 152 5.05 -9.67 0.11
C ALA A 152 5.01 -8.38 0.96
N LEU A 153 4.88 -7.22 0.31
CA LEU A 153 4.77 -5.93 1.00
C LEU A 153 3.50 -5.84 1.85
N LEU A 154 2.37 -6.38 1.37
CA LEU A 154 1.12 -6.44 2.12
C LEU A 154 1.27 -7.30 3.37
N VAL A 155 1.78 -8.53 3.24
CA VAL A 155 2.02 -9.42 4.38
C VAL A 155 2.93 -8.74 5.39
N PHE A 156 3.99 -8.07 4.94
CA PHE A 156 4.87 -7.32 5.81
C PHE A 156 4.16 -6.17 6.54
N LEU A 157 3.35 -5.37 5.84
CA LEU A 157 2.56 -4.30 6.45
C LEU A 157 1.55 -4.84 7.48
N LEU A 158 0.94 -5.99 7.22
CA LEU A 158 0.02 -6.65 8.15
C LEU A 158 0.75 -7.15 9.40
N LEU A 159 1.93 -7.75 9.25
CA LEU A 159 2.78 -8.14 10.37
C LEU A 159 3.22 -6.93 11.19
N LEU A 160 3.59 -5.83 10.52
CA LEU A 160 3.93 -4.57 11.17
C LEU A 160 2.74 -3.98 11.92
N ALA A 161 1.54 -3.99 11.33
CA ALA A 161 0.32 -3.54 11.97
C ALA A 161 -0.03 -4.40 13.18
N LEU A 162 0.15 -5.72 13.08
CA LEU A 162 -0.03 -6.66 14.19
C LEU A 162 0.96 -6.37 15.33
N PHE A 163 2.23 -6.15 15.00
CA PHE A 163 3.25 -5.75 15.96
C PHE A 163 2.87 -4.46 16.69
N VAL A 164 2.39 -3.45 15.97
CA VAL A 164 1.90 -2.19 16.55
C VAL A 164 0.70 -2.41 17.48
N LEU A 165 -0.25 -3.26 17.08
CA LEU A 165 -1.44 -3.57 17.88
C LEU A 165 -1.08 -4.26 19.20
N TYR A 166 -0.10 -5.16 19.19
CA TYR A 166 0.37 -5.86 20.39
C TYR A 166 1.30 -5.02 21.27
N HIS A 167 2.07 -4.12 20.66
CA HIS A 167 3.00 -3.24 21.37
C HIS A 167 2.59 -1.80 21.12
N PRO A 168 1.59 -1.26 21.82
CA PRO A 168 1.09 0.09 21.55
C PRO A 168 2.20 1.12 21.79
N ALA A 169 2.52 1.86 20.73
CA ALA A 169 3.35 3.06 20.79
C ALA A 169 2.58 4.24 20.19
N PRO A 170 2.87 5.47 20.63
CA PRO A 170 2.29 6.66 20.03
C PRO A 170 2.79 6.79 18.59
N ILE A 171 1.89 6.58 17.62
CA ILE A 171 2.19 6.68 16.19
C ILE A 171 1.50 7.91 15.61
N ARG A 172 2.23 8.67 14.78
CA ARG A 172 1.68 9.82 14.05
C ARG A 172 0.50 9.38 13.18
N ARG A 173 -0.61 10.12 13.24
CA ARG A 173 -1.83 9.79 12.48
C ARG A 173 -1.59 9.71 10.96
N ASN A 174 -0.76 10.59 10.41
CA ASN A 174 -0.43 10.57 8.99
C ASN A 174 0.39 9.33 8.58
N LEU A 175 1.27 8.83 9.46
CA LEU A 175 1.99 7.57 9.23
C LEU A 175 1.02 6.40 9.13
N LEU A 176 0.02 6.35 10.01
CA LEU A 176 -1.05 5.35 9.94
C LEU A 176 -1.87 5.49 8.64
N ALA A 177 -2.20 6.73 8.24
CA ALA A 177 -2.93 6.99 7.00
C ALA A 177 -2.17 6.47 5.76
N HIS A 178 -0.85 6.67 5.72
CA HIS A 178 0.00 6.09 4.68
C HIS A 178 -0.03 4.56 4.70
N GLY A 179 0.13 3.93 5.86
CA GLY A 179 0.04 2.47 6.00
C GLY A 179 -1.29 1.89 5.50
N ILE A 180 -2.42 2.53 5.85
CA ILE A 180 -3.76 2.15 5.39
C ILE A 180 -3.88 2.30 3.87
N GLY A 181 -3.47 3.45 3.32
CA GLY A 181 -3.53 3.73 1.89
C GLY A 181 -2.77 2.71 1.04
N PHE A 182 -1.54 2.38 1.45
CA PHE A 182 -0.76 1.32 0.82
C PHE A 182 -1.42 -0.05 0.95
N SER A 183 -1.91 -0.41 2.14
CA SER A 183 -2.55 -1.72 2.36
C SER A 183 -3.77 -1.92 1.46
N ILE A 184 -4.64 -0.90 1.33
CA ILE A 184 -5.80 -0.95 0.44
C ILE A 184 -5.36 -1.16 -1.02
N TYR A 185 -4.35 -0.41 -1.48
CA TYR A 185 -3.83 -0.54 -2.83
C TYR A 185 -3.26 -1.94 -3.11
N MET A 186 -2.46 -2.48 -2.17
CA MET A 186 -1.85 -3.80 -2.32
C MET A 186 -2.88 -4.92 -2.28
N ILE A 187 -3.86 -4.86 -1.38
CA ILE A 187 -4.99 -5.82 -1.33
C ILE A 187 -5.75 -5.80 -2.65
N SER A 188 -6.08 -4.61 -3.16
CA SER A 188 -6.79 -4.45 -4.42
C SER A 188 -6.03 -5.07 -5.59
N SER A 189 -4.71 -4.88 -5.63
CA SER A 189 -3.87 -5.44 -6.68
C SER A 189 -3.73 -6.95 -6.57
N ALA A 190 -3.49 -7.49 -5.37
CA ALA A 190 -3.42 -8.93 -5.13
C ALA A 190 -4.75 -9.64 -5.48
N ALA A 191 -5.90 -9.06 -5.09
CA ALA A 191 -7.21 -9.61 -5.42
C ALA A 191 -7.47 -9.63 -6.94
N ALA A 192 -7.08 -8.57 -7.66
CA ALA A 192 -7.22 -8.52 -9.11
C ALA A 192 -6.37 -9.58 -9.82
N VAL A 193 -5.17 -9.84 -9.30
CA VAL A 193 -4.28 -10.89 -9.81
C VAL A 193 -4.84 -12.27 -9.57
N TRP A 194 -5.23 -12.55 -8.33
CA TRP A 194 -5.84 -13.82 -7.97
C TRP A 194 -7.04 -14.13 -8.86
N LEU A 195 -7.90 -13.14 -9.13
CA LEU A 195 -9.06 -13.30 -9.99
C LEU A 195 -8.67 -13.57 -11.46
N ARG A 196 -7.68 -12.84 -11.99
CA ARG A 196 -7.17 -13.06 -13.35
C ARG A 196 -6.54 -14.44 -13.52
N ASN A 197 -5.90 -14.99 -12.49
CA ASN A 197 -5.24 -16.28 -12.55
C ASN A 197 -6.21 -17.48 -12.55
N GLN A 198 -7.48 -17.29 -12.16
CA GLN A 198 -8.49 -18.35 -12.29
C GLN A 198 -8.85 -18.61 -13.76
N ASP A 199 -9.12 -17.54 -14.51
CA ASP A 199 -9.35 -17.58 -15.96
C ASP A 199 -9.11 -16.17 -16.53
N ALA A 200 -7.98 -15.99 -17.20
CA ALA A 200 -7.59 -14.69 -17.73
C ALA A 200 -8.56 -14.19 -18.82
N ALA A 201 -9.17 -15.08 -19.60
CA ALA A 201 -10.07 -14.70 -20.69
C ALA A 201 -11.38 -14.11 -20.14
N GLN A 202 -11.91 -14.73 -19.08
CA GLN A 202 -13.15 -14.29 -18.45
C GLN A 202 -12.93 -13.09 -17.52
N TRP A 203 -11.88 -13.12 -16.69
CA TRP A 203 -11.78 -12.25 -15.53
C TRP A 203 -10.94 -10.99 -15.72
N THR A 204 -10.14 -10.86 -16.78
CA THR A 204 -9.24 -9.71 -16.96
C THR A 204 -9.98 -8.36 -16.90
N ARG A 205 -11.15 -8.25 -17.52
CA ARG A 205 -11.93 -7.01 -17.50
C ARG A 205 -12.46 -6.72 -16.09
N VAL A 206 -13.11 -7.72 -15.47
CA VAL A 206 -13.67 -7.58 -14.11
C VAL A 206 -12.59 -7.22 -13.10
N ALA A 207 -11.46 -7.92 -13.12
CA ALA A 207 -10.30 -7.65 -12.28
C ALA A 207 -9.77 -6.23 -12.49
N SER A 208 -9.69 -5.76 -13.73
CA SER A 208 -9.25 -4.40 -14.06
C SER A 208 -10.22 -3.34 -13.52
N THR A 209 -11.52 -3.51 -13.73
CA THR A 209 -12.56 -2.59 -13.24
C THR A 209 -12.59 -2.57 -11.70
N MET A 210 -12.54 -3.73 -11.07
CA MET A 210 -12.49 -3.86 -9.60
C MET A 210 -11.26 -3.15 -9.03
N ARG A 211 -10.07 -3.40 -9.60
CA ARG A 211 -8.84 -2.75 -9.17
C ARG A 211 -8.94 -1.22 -9.29
N LEU A 212 -9.52 -0.73 -10.39
CA LEU A 212 -9.70 0.69 -10.63
C LEU A 212 -10.63 1.33 -9.58
N VAL A 213 -11.78 0.72 -9.31
CA VAL A 213 -12.74 1.22 -8.31
C VAL A 213 -12.15 1.20 -6.90
N LEU A 214 -11.52 0.10 -6.50
CA LEU A 214 -10.86 0.00 -5.19
C LEU A 214 -9.68 0.96 -5.04
N SER A 215 -8.93 1.20 -6.12
CA SER A 215 -7.87 2.21 -6.12
C SER A 215 -8.45 3.61 -5.94
N LEU A 216 -9.56 3.93 -6.64
CA LEU A 216 -10.23 5.22 -6.49
C LEU A 216 -10.70 5.44 -5.05
N THR A 217 -11.40 4.47 -4.45
CA THR A 217 -11.90 4.58 -3.08
C THR A 217 -10.76 4.62 -2.06
N GLY A 218 -9.72 3.82 -2.25
CA GLY A 218 -8.51 3.83 -1.42
C GLY A 218 -7.79 5.17 -1.45
N LEU A 219 -7.63 5.77 -2.63
CA LEU A 219 -7.05 7.11 -2.78
C LEU A 219 -7.92 8.18 -2.15
N ALA A 220 -9.25 8.11 -2.30
CA ALA A 220 -10.17 9.06 -1.69
C ALA A 220 -10.09 8.99 -0.16
N ALA A 221 -10.08 7.79 0.41
CA ALA A 221 -9.88 7.57 1.83
C ALA A 221 -8.51 8.10 2.29
N TRP A 222 -7.45 7.85 1.52
CA TRP A 222 -6.11 8.33 1.85
C TRP A 222 -6.01 9.85 1.82
N VAL A 223 -6.59 10.50 0.79
CA VAL A 223 -6.72 11.96 0.75
C VAL A 223 -7.46 12.45 1.99
N TRP A 224 -8.57 11.82 2.37
CA TRP A 224 -9.37 12.25 3.52
C TRP A 224 -8.63 12.10 4.86
N LEU A 225 -7.90 11.00 5.06
CA LEU A 225 -7.19 10.68 6.30
C LEU A 225 -6.00 11.60 6.59
N LEU A 226 -5.32 12.10 5.56
CA LEU A 226 -4.19 13.00 5.75
C LEU A 226 -4.65 14.32 6.38
N SER A 227 -3.87 14.89 7.29
CA SER A 227 -4.16 16.22 7.84
C SER A 227 -2.88 16.97 8.21
N PRO A 228 -2.88 18.32 8.20
CA PRO A 228 -1.72 19.09 8.66
C PRO A 228 -1.36 18.80 10.12
N LYS A 229 -2.36 18.59 10.98
CA LYS A 229 -2.18 18.27 12.40
C LYS A 229 -1.77 16.82 12.65
N GLY A 230 -1.89 15.94 11.66
CA GLY A 230 -1.64 14.51 11.80
C GLY A 230 -0.18 14.12 12.02
N GLU A 231 0.76 15.08 11.93
CA GLU A 231 2.16 14.90 12.34
C GLU A 231 2.38 15.19 13.83
N GLU A 232 1.55 16.05 14.43
CA GLU A 232 1.60 16.43 15.85
C GLU A 232 0.72 15.49 16.70
N GLU A 233 -0.41 15.07 16.13
CA GLU A 233 -1.34 14.13 16.76
C GLU A 233 -0.78 12.70 16.71
N THR A 234 -0.50 12.13 17.87
CA THR A 234 -0.19 10.71 18.02
C THR A 234 -1.43 9.92 18.42
N VAL A 235 -1.67 8.81 17.74
CA VAL A 235 -2.72 7.85 18.08
C VAL A 235 -2.06 6.66 18.77
N SER A 236 -2.56 6.32 19.96
CA SER A 236 -2.21 5.07 20.64
C SER A 236 -3.13 3.98 20.10
N VAL A 237 -2.60 3.13 19.22
CA VAL A 237 -3.34 1.99 18.67
C VAL A 237 -3.15 0.81 19.61
N HIS A 238 -4.19 0.45 20.38
CA HIS A 238 -4.15 -0.70 21.29
C HIS A 238 -5.41 -1.57 21.13
N VAL A 239 -5.26 -2.87 21.36
CA VAL A 239 -6.42 -3.74 21.58
C VAL A 239 -7.04 -3.35 22.93
N PRO A 240 -8.33 -3.03 23.01
CA PRO A 240 -8.97 -2.75 24.29
C PRO A 240 -8.86 -3.97 25.22
N LEU A 241 -8.35 -3.76 26.44
CA LEU A 241 -8.27 -4.82 27.45
C LEU A 241 -9.70 -5.26 27.84
N SER A 242 -9.87 -6.54 28.18
CA SER A 242 -11.14 -6.97 28.75
C SER A 242 -11.35 -6.28 30.11
N PRO A 243 -12.60 -5.91 30.48
CA PRO A 243 -12.88 -5.21 31.74
C PRO A 243 -12.33 -5.93 32.98
N GLU A 244 -12.35 -7.27 32.96
CA GLU A 244 -11.84 -8.12 34.04
C GLU A 244 -10.30 -8.09 34.16
N THR A 245 -9.61 -7.87 33.05
CA THR A 245 -8.16 -7.76 33.01
C THR A 245 -7.73 -6.37 33.47
N GLU A 246 -8.47 -5.34 33.05
CA GLU A 246 -8.25 -3.96 33.49
C GLU A 246 -8.41 -3.83 35.01
N GLN A 247 -9.47 -4.38 35.60
CA GLN A 247 -9.67 -4.40 37.06
C GLN A 247 -8.53 -5.12 37.80
N ARG A 248 -8.03 -6.25 37.26
CA ARG A 248 -6.90 -6.98 37.86
C ARG A 248 -5.59 -6.21 37.79
N VAL A 249 -5.33 -5.48 36.70
CA VAL A 249 -4.14 -4.64 36.55
C VAL A 249 -4.20 -3.44 37.49
N LEU A 250 -5.36 -2.77 37.59
CA LEU A 250 -5.58 -1.66 38.52
C LEU A 250 -5.42 -2.09 39.99
N ALA A 251 -5.96 -3.25 40.37
CA ALA A 251 -5.79 -3.78 41.72
C ALA A 251 -4.31 -4.05 42.07
N ARG A 252 -3.52 -4.57 41.12
CA ARG A 252 -2.08 -4.78 41.30
C ARG A 252 -1.30 -3.46 41.39
N LEU A 253 -1.66 -2.46 40.61
CA LEU A 253 -1.06 -1.12 40.69
C LEU A 253 -1.33 -0.46 42.05
N HIS A 254 -2.56 -0.56 42.55
CA HIS A 254 -2.90 -0.07 43.89
C HIS A 254 -2.12 -0.79 44.99
N ALA A 255 -1.98 -2.11 44.90
CA ALA A 255 -1.19 -2.88 45.85
C ALA A 255 0.28 -2.43 45.87
N LEU A 256 0.89 -2.23 44.68
CA LEU A 256 2.27 -1.76 44.54
C LEU A 256 2.47 -0.34 45.07
N ASN A 257 1.59 0.61 44.74
CA ASN A 257 1.68 1.98 45.27
C ASN A 257 1.56 1.98 46.80
N SER A 258 0.61 1.22 47.36
CA SER A 258 0.45 1.13 48.82
C SER A 258 1.65 0.49 49.54
N ALA A 259 2.43 -0.33 48.84
CA ALA A 259 3.64 -0.95 49.37
C ALA A 259 4.85 0.00 49.30
N LEU A 260 4.88 0.89 48.30
CA LEU A 260 5.90 1.92 48.14
C LEU A 260 5.69 3.10 49.09
N GLU A 261 4.44 3.52 49.33
CA GLU A 261 4.11 4.58 50.30
C GLU A 261 4.34 4.17 51.76
N ARG A 262 4.47 2.87 52.03
CA ARG A 262 4.76 2.32 53.37
C ARG A 262 6.25 2.16 53.66
N LYS A 263 7.13 2.56 52.74
CA LYS A 263 8.59 2.67 52.94
C LYS A 263 9.01 4.12 53.00
#